data_AF-A0A1A2X7S7-F1
#
_entry.id   AF-A0A1A2X7S7-F1
#
_cell.length_a   1.000
_cell.length_b   1.000
_cell.length_c   1.000
_cell.angle_alpha   90.00
_cell.angle_beta   90.00
_cell.angle_gamma   90.00
#
_symmetry.space_group_name_H-M   'P 1'
#
loop_
_entity.id
_entity.type
_entity.pdbx_description
1 polymer ?
#
loop_
_entity_poly.entity_id
_entity_poly.type
_entity_poly.pdbx_seq_one_letter_code
_entity_poly.pdbx_strand_id
1 'polypeptide(L)'
;MSRSTAPRRLYTPRTSRRYSPRVDPEAVGQITESIARFFGTGRYLLIQTIIVVVWIALNVSAVELRWDPYPFILLNLAFSTQAAYAAPLILLAQNRQENRDRVALEEDRRRAAQTKADTEYLARELASLRLAVGEVVTREYLRDELEDLRSMLARLQPEGADGEAARAGDDWERTAKKSR
;
A
#
# COMPACT_ATOMS: atom_id res chain seq x y z
N MET A 1 -0.95 -63.05 -39.62
CA MET A 1 -1.59 -61.73 -39.44
C MET A 1 -2.29 -61.72 -38.07
N SER A 2 -1.57 -61.40 -37.00
CA SER A 2 -2.13 -61.42 -35.64
C SER A 2 -2.59 -60.01 -35.25
N ARG A 3 -3.90 -59.81 -35.10
CA ARG A 3 -4.48 -58.58 -34.56
C ARG A 3 -4.32 -58.59 -33.04
N SER A 4 -3.50 -57.69 -32.52
CA SER A 4 -3.31 -57.51 -31.08
C SER A 4 -4.49 -56.73 -30.49
N THR A 5 -5.35 -57.41 -29.73
CA THR A 5 -6.42 -56.79 -28.94
C THR A 5 -5.81 -56.21 -27.67
N ALA A 6 -5.63 -54.88 -27.63
CA ALA A 6 -5.12 -54.21 -26.44
C ALA A 6 -6.18 -54.24 -25.31
N PRO A 7 -5.81 -54.64 -24.07
CA PRO A 7 -6.76 -54.69 -22.96
C PRO A 7 -7.12 -53.28 -22.46
N ARG A 8 -8.42 -53.04 -22.34
CA ARG A 8 -9.02 -51.78 -21.86
C ARG A 8 -8.63 -51.55 -20.40
N ARG A 9 -7.79 -50.54 -20.13
CA ARG A 9 -7.27 -50.25 -18.79
C ARG A 9 -8.37 -49.78 -17.84
N LEU A 10 -8.52 -50.51 -16.73
CA LEU A 10 -9.51 -50.32 -15.65
C LEU A 10 -9.16 -49.20 -14.65
N TYR A 11 -8.29 -48.25 -15.01
CA TYR A 11 -7.79 -47.22 -14.09
C TYR A 11 -8.41 -45.83 -14.27
N THR A 12 -9.45 -45.67 -15.09
CA THR A 12 -10.18 -44.40 -15.13
C THR A 12 -11.21 -44.38 -14.01
N PRO A 13 -11.02 -43.61 -12.92
CA PRO A 13 -12.07 -43.44 -11.93
C PRO A 13 -13.29 -42.86 -12.67
N ARG A 14 -14.42 -43.58 -12.59
CA ARG A 14 -15.72 -43.06 -13.01
C ARG A 14 -15.95 -41.80 -12.20
N THR A 15 -15.73 -40.64 -12.82
CA THR A 15 -16.17 -39.36 -12.25
C THR A 15 -17.68 -39.43 -12.16
N SER A 16 -18.17 -39.72 -10.95
CA SER A 16 -19.58 -39.58 -10.65
C SER A 16 -19.89 -38.10 -10.86
N ARG A 17 -20.90 -37.84 -11.70
CA ARG A 17 -21.39 -36.50 -12.02
C ARG A 17 -21.94 -35.89 -10.73
N ARG A 18 -21.04 -35.38 -9.88
CA ARG A 18 -21.39 -34.71 -8.63
C ARG A 18 -22.13 -33.45 -9.04
N TYR A 19 -23.42 -33.43 -8.75
CA TYR A 19 -24.25 -32.25 -8.92
C TYR A 19 -23.72 -31.22 -7.91
N SER A 20 -22.71 -30.45 -8.32
CA SER A 20 -22.25 -29.29 -7.58
C SER A 20 -23.14 -28.14 -8.04
N PRO A 21 -24.11 -27.68 -7.22
CA PRO A 21 -24.79 -26.44 -7.51
C PRO A 21 -23.69 -25.38 -7.65
N ARG A 22 -23.54 -24.83 -8.85
CA ARG A 22 -22.63 -23.72 -9.12
C ARG A 22 -23.26 -22.49 -8.49
N VAL A 23 -23.05 -22.34 -7.19
CA VAL A 23 -23.36 -21.09 -6.50
C VAL A 23 -22.33 -20.09 -7.00
N ASP A 24 -22.77 -19.14 -7.80
CA ASP A 24 -21.90 -18.14 -8.43
C ASP A 24 -21.27 -17.25 -7.33
N PRO A 25 -19.95 -17.37 -7.07
CA PRO A 25 -19.29 -16.67 -5.97
C PRO A 25 -19.41 -15.15 -6.08
N GLU A 26 -19.45 -14.63 -7.31
CA GLU A 26 -19.66 -13.22 -7.64
C GLU A 26 -21.05 -12.74 -7.18
N ALA A 27 -22.12 -13.49 -7.46
CA ALA A 27 -23.49 -13.11 -7.09
C ALA A 27 -23.67 -13.08 -5.56
N VAL A 28 -23.14 -14.10 -4.87
CA VAL A 28 -23.13 -14.13 -3.39
C VAL A 28 -22.29 -12.98 -2.83
N GLY A 29 -21.20 -12.61 -3.51
CA GLY A 29 -20.37 -11.49 -3.11
C GLY A 29 -21.09 -10.15 -3.14
N GLN A 30 -21.80 -9.85 -4.23
CA GLN A 30 -22.56 -8.61 -4.35
C GLN A 30 -23.70 -8.51 -3.33
N ILE A 31 -24.41 -9.62 -3.09
CA ILE A 31 -25.48 -9.68 -2.07
C ILE A 31 -24.90 -9.42 -0.68
N THR A 32 -23.79 -10.08 -0.35
CA THR A 32 -23.13 -9.91 0.96
C THR A 32 -22.63 -8.47 1.15
N GLU A 33 -22.06 -7.87 0.11
CA GLU A 33 -21.58 -6.48 0.14
C GLU A 33 -22.72 -5.47 0.35
N SER A 34 -23.87 -5.70 -0.28
CA SER A 34 -25.07 -4.90 -0.05
C SER A 34 -25.59 -5.05 1.37
N ILE A 35 -25.64 -6.28 1.88
CA ILE A 35 -26.05 -6.61 3.25
C ILE A 35 -25.10 -5.94 4.25
N ALA A 36 -23.78 -6.07 4.08
CA ALA A 36 -22.78 -5.48 4.97
C ALA A 36 -22.92 -3.95 5.05
N ARG A 37 -23.12 -3.27 3.92
CA ARG A 37 -23.36 -1.81 3.89
C ARG A 37 -24.67 -1.42 4.59
N PHE A 38 -25.71 -2.24 4.44
CA PHE A 38 -27.00 -2.00 5.07
C PHE A 38 -26.93 -2.14 6.61
N PHE A 39 -26.33 -3.23 7.11
CA PHE A 39 -26.15 -3.47 8.54
C PHE A 39 -25.16 -2.50 9.20
N GLY A 40 -24.16 -2.00 8.46
CA GLY A 40 -23.18 -1.02 8.95
C GLY A 40 -23.73 0.41 9.07
N THR A 41 -24.94 0.68 8.59
CA THR A 41 -25.57 2.01 8.67
C THR A 41 -26.53 2.08 9.87
N GLY A 42 -26.49 3.16 10.66
CA GLY A 42 -27.42 3.37 11.80
C GLY A 42 -28.91 3.35 11.43
N ARG A 43 -29.23 3.45 10.13
CA ARG A 43 -30.59 3.32 9.58
C ARG A 43 -31.20 1.93 9.82
N TYR A 44 -30.42 0.86 9.81
CA TYR A 44 -30.93 -0.49 10.08
C TYR A 44 -31.46 -0.58 11.52
N LEU A 45 -30.68 -0.08 12.49
CA LEU A 45 -31.08 -0.06 13.90
C LEU A 45 -32.37 0.74 14.10
N LEU A 46 -32.49 1.90 13.46
CA LEU A 46 -33.72 2.72 13.55
C LEU A 46 -34.96 1.97 13.03
N ILE A 47 -34.86 1.36 11.85
CA ILE A 47 -35.97 0.59 11.26
C ILE A 47 -36.33 -0.60 12.15
N GLN A 48 -35.33 -1.34 12.64
CA GLN A 48 -35.53 -2.48 13.55
C GLN A 48 -36.24 -2.04 14.84
N THR A 49 -35.83 -0.93 15.45
CA THR A 49 -36.49 -0.40 16.65
C THR A 49 -37.93 -0.02 16.37
N ILE A 50 -38.23 0.65 15.25
CA ILE A 50 -39.61 1.00 14.87
C ILE A 50 -40.46 -0.26 14.72
N ILE A 51 -39.96 -1.29 14.03
CA ILE A 51 -40.68 -2.56 13.85
C ILE A 51 -41.02 -3.18 15.21
N VAL A 52 -40.05 -3.23 16.13
CA VAL A 52 -40.25 -3.79 17.48
C VAL A 52 -41.30 -3.00 18.27
N VAL A 53 -41.23 -1.67 18.24
CA VAL A 53 -42.20 -0.80 18.92
C VAL A 53 -43.60 -0.99 18.35
N VAL A 54 -43.74 -1.01 17.02
CA VAL A 54 -45.03 -1.26 16.34
C VAL A 54 -45.56 -2.64 16.70
N TRP A 55 -44.71 -3.66 16.74
CA TRP A 55 -45.11 -5.01 17.10
C TRP A 55 -45.62 -5.11 18.54
N ILE A 56 -44.91 -4.48 19.49
CA ILE A 56 -45.34 -4.39 20.89
C ILE A 56 -46.68 -3.65 20.97
N ALA A 57 -46.83 -2.53 20.28
CA ALA A 57 -48.08 -1.76 20.26
C ALA A 57 -49.26 -2.56 19.69
N LEU A 58 -49.06 -3.29 18.59
CA LEU A 58 -50.05 -4.19 18.01
C LEU A 58 -50.44 -5.29 19.00
N ASN A 59 -49.46 -5.93 19.63
CA ASN A 59 -49.68 -7.00 20.60
C ASN A 59 -50.50 -6.52 21.82
N VAL A 60 -50.17 -5.33 22.35
CA VAL A 60 -50.91 -4.69 23.46
C VAL A 60 -52.32 -4.26 23.02
N SER A 61 -52.49 -3.71 21.82
CA SER A 61 -53.82 -3.32 21.31
C SER A 61 -54.72 -4.52 20.99
N ALA A 62 -54.14 -5.65 20.61
CA ALA A 62 -54.83 -6.91 20.33
C ALA A 62 -55.09 -7.76 21.58
N VAL A 63 -54.91 -7.20 22.78
CA VAL A 63 -55.23 -7.86 24.06
C VAL A 63 -56.70 -8.26 24.14
N GLU A 64 -57.62 -7.48 23.54
CA GLU A 64 -59.05 -7.83 23.46
C GLU A 64 -59.31 -9.11 22.64
N LEU A 65 -58.44 -9.44 21.67
CA LEU A 65 -58.49 -10.68 20.89
C LEU A 65 -57.67 -11.84 21.49
N ARG A 66 -56.96 -11.63 22.61
CA ARG A 66 -56.09 -12.62 23.29
C ARG A 66 -55.09 -13.30 22.35
N TRP A 67 -54.58 -12.59 21.33
CA TRP A 67 -53.68 -13.15 20.32
C TRP A 67 -52.33 -13.63 20.89
N ASP A 68 -51.82 -12.98 21.96
CA ASP A 68 -50.63 -13.42 22.70
C ASP A 68 -50.67 -12.85 24.15
N PRO A 69 -51.30 -13.56 25.11
CA PRO A 69 -51.37 -13.12 26.50
C PRO A 69 -49.98 -13.05 27.16
N TYR A 70 -49.84 -12.19 28.18
CA TYR A 70 -48.61 -12.12 28.99
C TYR A 70 -48.18 -13.53 29.46
N PRO A 71 -46.94 -14.01 29.18
CA PRO A 71 -45.71 -13.26 28.90
C PRO A 71 -45.21 -13.33 27.44
N PHE A 72 -46.06 -13.00 26.45
CA PHE A 72 -45.69 -12.78 25.03
C PHE A 72 -44.80 -13.87 24.42
N ILE A 73 -45.26 -15.11 24.41
CA ILE A 73 -44.46 -16.28 23.97
C ILE A 73 -44.04 -16.13 22.51
N LEU A 74 -44.91 -15.60 21.65
CA LEU A 74 -44.65 -15.52 20.21
C LEU A 74 -43.59 -14.47 19.89
N LEU A 75 -43.61 -13.33 20.59
CA LEU A 75 -42.58 -12.30 20.46
C LEU A 75 -41.21 -12.84 20.88
N ASN A 76 -41.17 -13.54 22.02
CA ASN A 76 -39.93 -14.12 22.52
C ASN A 76 -39.39 -15.21 21.57
N LEU A 77 -40.27 -16.05 21.02
CA LEU A 77 -39.90 -17.07 20.05
C LEU A 77 -39.33 -16.47 18.76
N ALA A 78 -39.95 -15.39 18.26
CA ALA A 78 -39.49 -14.67 17.08
C ALA A 78 -38.10 -14.07 17.29
N PHE A 79 -37.86 -13.38 18.41
CA PHE A 79 -36.54 -12.84 18.76
C PHE A 79 -35.49 -13.95 18.95
N SER A 80 -35.87 -15.05 19.59
CA SER A 80 -34.97 -16.20 19.78
C SER A 80 -34.52 -16.79 18.45
N THR A 81 -35.46 -16.93 17.51
CA THR A 81 -35.15 -17.43 16.16
C THR A 81 -34.35 -16.41 15.36
N GLN A 82 -34.65 -15.12 15.47
CA GLN A 82 -33.87 -14.04 14.85
C GLN A 82 -32.42 -14.07 15.31
N ALA A 83 -32.17 -14.19 16.62
CA ALA A 83 -30.82 -14.29 17.18
C ALA A 83 -30.11 -15.57 16.70
N ALA A 84 -30.82 -16.70 16.68
CA ALA A 84 -30.28 -17.98 16.22
C ALA A 84 -29.82 -17.95 14.76
N TYR A 85 -30.56 -17.27 13.87
CA TYR A 85 -30.17 -17.12 12.46
C TYR A 85 -29.14 -16.00 12.22
N ALA A 86 -29.08 -15.00 13.10
CA ALA A 86 -28.07 -13.94 13.02
C ALA A 86 -26.65 -14.48 13.18
N ALA A 87 -26.42 -15.39 14.13
CA ALA A 87 -25.08 -15.95 14.40
C ALA A 87 -24.37 -16.54 13.16
N PRO A 88 -24.97 -17.48 12.40
CA PRO A 88 -24.33 -18.03 11.20
C PRO A 88 -24.15 -17.00 10.07
N LEU A 89 -25.08 -16.04 9.93
CA LEU A 89 -24.94 -14.96 8.96
C LEU A 89 -23.77 -14.03 9.30
N ILE A 90 -23.62 -13.69 10.58
CA ILE A 90 -22.50 -12.87 11.08
C ILE A 90 -21.19 -13.61 10.84
N LEU A 91 -21.13 -14.92 11.11
CA LEU A 91 -19.93 -15.74 10.87
C LEU A 91 -19.55 -15.76 9.39
N LEU A 92 -20.53 -15.88 8.48
CA LEU A 92 -20.27 -15.80 7.02
C LEU A 92 -19.76 -14.43 6.60
N ALA A 93 -20.30 -13.35 7.17
CA ALA A 93 -19.83 -11.99 6.92
C ALA A 93 -18.41 -11.79 7.46
N GLN A 94 -18.13 -12.29 8.66
CA GLN A 94 -16.81 -12.24 9.31
C GLN A 94 -15.75 -13.00 8.52
N ASN A 95 -16.01 -14.25 8.11
CA ASN A 95 -15.07 -15.03 7.29
C ASN A 95 -14.70 -14.30 5.98
N ARG A 96 -15.66 -13.58 5.38
CA ARG A 96 -15.38 -12.79 4.17
C ARG A 96 -14.57 -11.54 4.46
N GLN A 97 -14.87 -10.85 5.56
CA GLN A 97 -14.10 -9.70 5.99
C GLN A 97 -12.66 -10.09 6.32
N GLU A 98 -12.46 -11.15 7.10
CA GLU A 98 -11.15 -11.68 7.47
C GLU A 98 -10.33 -12.08 6.24
N ASN A 99 -10.96 -12.70 5.23
CA ASN A 99 -10.26 -13.02 3.99
C ASN A 99 -9.82 -11.77 3.21
N ARG A 100 -10.66 -10.72 3.14
CA ARG A 100 -10.28 -9.44 2.52
C ARG A 100 -9.14 -8.77 3.29
N ASP A 101 -9.25 -8.72 4.62
CA ASP A 101 -8.25 -8.11 5.48
C ASP A 101 -6.91 -8.85 5.40
N ARG A 102 -6.94 -10.19 5.29
CA ARG A 102 -5.76 -11.01 5.07
C ARG A 102 -5.07 -10.69 3.74
N VAL A 103 -5.82 -10.63 2.65
CA VAL A 103 -5.27 -10.30 1.32
C VAL A 103 -4.65 -8.89 1.33
N ALA A 104 -5.35 -7.91 1.92
CA ALA A 104 -4.82 -6.56 2.06
C ALA A 104 -3.52 -6.51 2.87
N LEU A 105 -3.44 -7.25 3.98
CA LEU A 105 -2.24 -7.36 4.81
C LEU A 105 -1.08 -8.04 4.07
N GLU A 106 -1.36 -9.08 3.29
CA GLU A 106 -0.34 -9.77 2.48
C GLU A 106 0.21 -8.86 1.39
N GLU A 107 -0.63 -8.05 0.73
CA GLU A 107 -0.19 -7.04 -0.23
C GLU A 107 0.65 -5.95 0.43
N ASP A 108 0.22 -5.43 1.58
CA ASP A 108 0.95 -4.39 2.30
C ASP A 108 2.35 -4.88 2.71
N ARG A 109 2.45 -6.11 3.22
CA ARG A 109 3.75 -6.75 3.50
C ARG A 109 4.64 -6.88 2.28
N ARG A 110 4.08 -7.26 1.12
CA ARG A 110 4.83 -7.35 -0.14
C ARG A 110 5.35 -5.98 -0.57
N ARG A 111 4.50 -4.95 -0.51
CA ARG A 111 4.89 -3.56 -0.83
C ARG A 111 5.98 -3.07 0.11
N ALA A 112 5.84 -3.29 1.41
CA ALA A 112 6.86 -2.92 2.39
C ALA A 112 8.21 -3.61 2.13
N ALA A 113 8.19 -4.90 1.75
CA ALA A 113 9.40 -5.63 1.38
C ALA A 113 10.06 -5.06 0.11
N GLN A 114 9.28 -4.70 -0.91
CA GLN A 114 9.77 -4.06 -2.13
C GLN A 114 10.38 -2.69 -1.83
N THR A 115 9.66 -1.82 -1.12
CA THR A 115 10.17 -0.49 -0.73
C THR A 115 11.46 -0.59 0.06
N LYS A 116 11.57 -1.58 0.97
CA LYS A 116 12.81 -1.83 1.71
C LYS A 116 13.97 -2.21 0.76
N ALA A 117 13.73 -3.13 -0.16
CA ALA A 117 14.74 -3.55 -1.14
C ALA A 117 15.17 -2.38 -2.05
N ASP A 118 14.22 -1.57 -2.53
CA ASP A 118 14.49 -0.39 -3.34
C ASP A 118 15.31 0.64 -2.56
N THR A 119 15.00 0.85 -1.28
CA THR A 119 15.76 1.75 -0.41
C THR A 119 17.17 1.24 -0.16
N GLU A 120 17.35 -0.07 0.07
CA GLU A 120 18.68 -0.69 0.20
C GLU A 120 19.48 -0.58 -1.11
N TYR A 121 18.82 -0.76 -2.25
CA TYR A 121 19.45 -0.60 -3.57
C TYR A 121 19.91 0.85 -3.78
N LEU A 122 19.02 1.83 -3.56
CA LEU A 122 19.35 3.25 -3.66
C LEU A 122 20.47 3.65 -2.67
N ALA A 123 20.46 3.12 -1.45
CA ALA A 123 21.52 3.38 -0.48
C ALA A 123 22.89 2.83 -0.94
N ARG A 124 22.92 1.65 -1.58
CA ARG A 124 24.15 1.08 -2.15
C ARG A 124 24.64 1.88 -3.36
N GLU A 125 23.73 2.29 -4.24
CA GLU A 125 24.07 3.14 -5.40
C GLU A 125 24.54 4.53 -4.95
N LEU A 126 23.94 5.11 -3.91
CA LEU A 126 24.42 6.37 -3.34
C LEU A 126 25.79 6.22 -2.68
N ALA A 127 26.06 5.08 -2.04
CA ALA A 127 27.36 4.79 -1.46
C ALA A 127 28.44 4.61 -2.54
N SER A 128 28.15 3.86 -3.61
CA SER A 128 29.08 3.69 -4.74
C SER A 128 29.33 5.02 -5.46
N LEU A 129 28.28 5.81 -5.71
CA LEU A 129 28.39 7.15 -6.29
C LEU A 129 29.23 8.07 -5.39
N ARG A 130 29.01 8.04 -4.08
CA ARG A 130 29.79 8.83 -3.12
C ARG A 130 31.27 8.47 -3.15
N LEU A 131 31.61 7.18 -3.25
CA LEU A 131 33.01 6.74 -3.33
C LEU A 131 33.64 7.20 -4.65
N ALA A 132 32.95 7.01 -5.78
CA ALA A 132 33.42 7.47 -7.08
C ALA A 132 33.63 8.99 -7.14
N VAL A 133 32.71 9.78 -6.59
CA VAL A 133 32.86 11.25 -6.49
C VAL A 133 33.96 11.63 -5.49
N GLY A 134 34.09 10.90 -4.38
CA GLY A 134 35.13 11.13 -3.38
C GLY A 134 36.55 10.92 -3.91
N GLU A 135 36.75 9.96 -4.82
CA GLU A 135 38.03 9.76 -5.51
C GLU A 135 38.33 10.87 -6.52
N VAL A 136 37.33 11.35 -7.26
CA VAL A 136 37.50 12.34 -8.35
C VAL A 136 37.59 13.79 -7.84
N VAL A 137 37.14 14.08 -6.62
CA VAL A 137 37.24 15.41 -5.99
C VAL A 137 38.20 15.38 -4.80
N THR A 138 39.39 14.79 -4.99
CA THR A 138 40.45 14.98 -4.01
C THR A 138 40.95 16.42 -4.09
N ARG A 139 41.08 17.07 -2.93
CA ARG A 139 41.55 18.48 -2.81
C ARG A 139 42.89 18.70 -3.49
N GLU A 140 43.73 17.67 -3.55
CA GLU A 140 45.02 17.66 -4.24
C GLU A 140 44.85 17.70 -5.77
N TYR A 141 43.97 16.89 -6.35
CA TYR A 141 43.69 16.97 -7.80
C TYR A 141 43.13 18.34 -8.19
N LEU A 142 42.16 18.87 -7.44
CA LEU A 142 41.65 20.23 -7.67
C LEU A 142 42.72 21.31 -7.49
N ARG A 143 43.70 21.11 -6.59
CA ARG A 143 44.82 22.03 -6.42
C ARG A 143 45.78 21.96 -7.59
N ASP A 144 46.17 20.76 -7.99
CA ASP A 144 47.10 20.55 -9.10
C ASP A 144 46.51 21.08 -10.40
N GLU A 145 45.21 20.87 -10.67
CA GLU A 145 44.57 21.39 -11.87
C GLU A 145 44.39 22.91 -11.85
N LEU A 146 44.17 23.51 -10.66
CA LEU A 146 44.18 24.96 -10.49
C LEU A 146 45.59 25.55 -10.65
N GLU A 147 46.62 24.85 -10.16
CA GLU A 147 48.03 25.25 -10.28
C GLU A 147 48.50 25.14 -11.74
N ASP A 148 48.10 24.09 -12.45
CA ASP A 148 48.41 23.87 -13.86
C ASP A 148 47.71 24.91 -14.73
N LEU A 149 46.42 25.18 -14.50
CA LEU A 149 45.70 26.29 -15.14
C LEU A 149 46.35 27.64 -14.87
N ARG A 150 46.78 27.90 -13.62
CA ARG A 150 47.55 29.10 -13.26
C ARG A 150 48.87 29.16 -14.03
N SER A 151 49.58 28.04 -14.17
CA SER A 151 50.85 27.98 -14.88
C SER A 151 50.68 28.22 -16.38
N MET A 152 49.62 27.68 -16.99
CA MET A 152 49.26 27.94 -18.38
C MET A 152 48.91 29.40 -18.61
N LEU A 153 48.12 30.01 -17.72
CA LEU A 153 47.83 31.44 -17.75
C LEU A 153 49.11 32.28 -17.62
N ALA A 154 50.02 31.93 -16.71
CA ALA A 154 51.30 32.62 -16.53
C ALA A 154 52.20 32.50 -17.76
N ARG A 155 52.16 31.38 -18.49
CA ARG A 155 52.89 31.22 -19.77
C ARG A 155 52.25 32.02 -20.91
N LEU A 156 50.94 32.20 -20.88
CA LEU A 156 50.21 33.04 -21.83
C LEU A 156 50.27 34.53 -21.46
N GLN A 157 50.70 34.87 -20.25
CA GLN A 157 51.10 36.20 -19.82
C GLN A 157 52.58 36.39 -20.22
N PRO A 158 52.88 36.98 -21.39
CA PRO A 158 54.25 37.05 -21.88
C PRO A 158 54.92 38.25 -21.21
N GLU A 159 55.73 38.05 -20.15
CA GLU A 159 56.79 38.93 -19.57
C GLU A 159 56.62 40.47 -19.55
N GLY A 160 55.44 41.02 -19.88
CA GLY A 160 55.20 42.44 -20.08
C GLY A 160 54.52 43.10 -18.89
N ALA A 161 53.83 42.32 -18.04
CA ALA A 161 53.10 42.87 -16.90
C ALA A 161 54.00 43.12 -15.67
N ASP A 162 54.96 42.22 -15.42
CA ASP A 162 55.84 42.33 -14.23
C ASP A 162 56.94 43.38 -14.43
N GLY A 163 57.39 43.58 -15.68
CA GLY A 163 58.30 44.67 -16.03
C GLY A 163 57.67 46.07 -15.94
N GLU A 164 56.37 46.19 -16.20
CA GLU A 164 55.61 47.45 -16.07
C GLU A 164 55.33 47.79 -14.60
N ALA A 165 54.94 46.78 -13.80
CA ALA A 165 54.67 46.96 -12.36
C ALA A 165 55.94 47.30 -11.56
N ALA A 166 57.07 46.67 -11.86
CA ALA A 166 58.36 46.99 -11.23
C ALA A 166 58.89 48.38 -11.64
N ARG A 167 58.72 48.79 -12.91
CA ARG A 167 59.08 50.15 -13.37
C ARG A 167 58.18 51.24 -12.80
N ALA A 168 56.87 50.98 -12.68
CA ALA A 168 55.94 51.89 -12.01
C ALA A 168 56.30 52.03 -10.51
N GLY A 169 56.75 50.93 -9.90
CA GLY A 169 57.32 50.86 -8.56
C GLY A 169 58.50 51.81 -8.33
N ASP A 170 59.48 51.75 -9.23
CA ASP A 170 60.71 52.52 -9.12
C ASP A 170 60.49 54.03 -9.41
N ASP A 171 59.49 54.37 -10.24
CA ASP A 171 59.19 55.76 -10.63
C ASP A 171 58.44 56.54 -9.54
N TRP A 172 57.55 55.90 -8.78
CA TRP A 172 56.89 56.54 -7.63
C TRP A 172 57.88 56.82 -6.49
N GLU A 173 58.88 55.95 -6.30
CA GLU A 173 59.86 56.10 -5.22
C GLU A 173 60.91 57.17 -5.54
N ARG A 174 61.25 57.34 -6.82
CA ARG A 174 62.11 58.43 -7.31
C ARG A 174 61.42 59.80 -7.28
N THR A 175 60.14 59.86 -7.63
CA THR A 175 59.36 61.11 -7.56
C THR A 175 59.13 61.55 -6.11
N ALA A 176 58.93 60.62 -5.17
CA ALA A 176 58.81 60.92 -3.73
C ALA A 176 60.09 61.49 -3.10
N LYS A 177 61.28 61.04 -3.53
CA LYS A 177 62.57 61.57 -3.03
C LYS A 177 62.94 62.95 -3.57
N LYS A 178 62.35 63.39 -4.68
CA LYS A 178 62.66 64.69 -5.32
C LYS A 178 61.87 65.86 -4.73
N SER A 179 60.90 65.60 -3.85
CA SER A 179 60.00 66.59 -3.24
C SER A 179 60.33 66.93 -1.78
N ARG A 180 61.53 66.59 -1.28
CA ARG A 180 61.92 66.81 0.11
C ARG A 180 63.25 67.54 0.23
#